data_AF-Q5D705-F1
#
_entry.id   AF-Q5D705-F1
#
_cell.length_a   1.000
_cell.length_b   1.000
_cell.length_c   1.000
_cell.angle_alpha   90.00
_cell.angle_beta   90.00
_cell.angle_gamma   90.00
#
_symmetry.space_group_name_H-M   'P 1'
#
loop_
_entity.id
_entity.type
_entity.pdbx_description
1 polymer ?
#
loop_
_entity_poly.entity_id
_entity_poly.type
_entity_poly.pdbx_seq_one_letter_code
_entity_poly.pdbx_strand_id
1 'polypeptide(L)'
;MSHFTHMKTRFQNLFYLEKALNRLNIAHKKEENADLNSYNINLVIPQSNGYNIEFVWHEDEYELVVDMSFWEQPYPVESFIDKISQQYAGEVIIGESQKIGFQPIKYQQNVDGSNTLILERWNNEKIVETV
;
A
#
# COMPACT_ATOMS: atom_id res chain seq x y z
N MET A 1 -1.98 -30.32 -6.58
CA MET A 1 -2.28 -29.35 -7.65
C MET A 1 -2.29 -27.99 -6.97
N SER A 2 -1.32 -27.14 -7.28
CA SER A 2 -1.26 -25.78 -6.72
C SER A 2 -2.35 -24.96 -7.42
N HIS A 3 -3.26 -24.40 -6.62
CA HIS A 3 -4.29 -23.49 -7.11
C HIS A 3 -3.94 -22.11 -6.55
N PHE A 4 -3.24 -21.32 -7.35
CA PHE A 4 -3.04 -19.91 -7.02
C PHE A 4 -4.39 -19.23 -6.90
N THR A 5 -4.55 -18.49 -5.80
CA THR A 5 -5.71 -17.65 -5.54
C THR A 5 -5.33 -16.23 -5.91
N HIS A 6 -6.19 -15.61 -6.71
CA HIS A 6 -6.11 -14.22 -7.09
C HIS A 6 -7.13 -13.43 -6.28
N MET A 7 -6.67 -12.43 -5.54
CA MET A 7 -7.53 -11.56 -4.75
C MET A 7 -7.38 -10.13 -5.24
N LYS A 8 -8.51 -9.57 -5.69
CA LYS A 8 -8.59 -8.17 -6.07
C LYS A 8 -8.29 -7.28 -4.88
N THR A 9 -7.53 -6.22 -5.11
CA THR A 9 -7.23 -5.21 -4.10
C THR A 9 -7.81 -3.87 -4.53
N ARG A 10 -7.21 -2.76 -4.09
CA ARG A 10 -7.45 -1.40 -4.62
C ARG A 10 -6.13 -0.64 -4.76
N PHE A 11 -5.02 -1.36 -4.87
CA PHE A 11 -3.69 -0.77 -4.89
C PHE A 11 -3.34 -0.41 -6.33
N GLN A 12 -3.36 0.88 -6.66
CA GLN A 12 -3.14 1.34 -8.05
C GLN A 12 -1.76 1.98 -8.26
N ASN A 13 -1.06 2.27 -7.17
CA ASN A 13 0.20 2.99 -7.20
C ASN A 13 1.26 2.22 -6.43
N LEU A 14 2.24 1.70 -7.17
CA LEU A 14 3.35 0.89 -6.65
C LEU A 14 4.12 1.59 -5.52
N PHE A 15 4.41 2.89 -5.68
CA PHE A 15 5.19 3.64 -4.69
C PHE A 15 4.50 3.68 -3.32
N TYR A 16 3.18 3.86 -3.29
CA TYR A 16 2.43 3.82 -2.03
C TYR A 16 2.29 2.41 -1.47
N LEU A 17 2.22 1.39 -2.34
CA LEU A 17 2.18 -0.01 -1.93
C LEU A 17 3.48 -0.42 -1.24
N GLU A 18 4.64 -0.08 -1.81
CA GLU A 18 5.94 -0.30 -1.18
C GLU A 18 6.05 0.40 0.18
N LYS A 19 5.61 1.67 0.25
CA LYS A 19 5.61 2.41 1.52
C LYS A 19 4.72 1.75 2.57
N ALA A 20 3.55 1.24 2.18
CA ALA A 20 2.67 0.51 3.08
C ALA A 20 3.32 -0.76 3.62
N LEU A 21 3.96 -1.56 2.75
CA LEU A 21 4.70 -2.76 3.15
C LEU A 21 5.86 -2.42 4.10
N ASN A 22 6.63 -1.37 3.78
CA ASN A 22 7.73 -0.89 4.62
C ASN A 22 7.24 -0.46 6.02
N ARG A 23 6.10 0.23 6.12
CA ARG A 23 5.51 0.62 7.42
C ARG A 23 5.10 -0.58 8.29
N LEU A 24 4.73 -1.68 7.65
CA LEU A 24 4.41 -2.94 8.33
C LEU A 24 5.66 -3.80 8.58
N ASN A 25 6.85 -3.34 8.20
CA ASN A 25 8.10 -4.10 8.22
C ASN A 25 8.00 -5.42 7.43
N ILE A 26 7.24 -5.43 6.32
CA ILE A 26 7.11 -6.57 5.42
C ILE A 26 8.21 -6.48 4.36
N ALA A 27 9.14 -7.42 4.40
CA ALA A 27 10.21 -7.55 3.41
C ALA A 27 9.62 -7.87 2.03
N HIS A 28 10.07 -7.15 1.01
CA HIS A 28 9.62 -7.33 -0.36
C HIS A 28 10.73 -7.01 -1.35
N LYS A 29 10.63 -7.59 -2.55
CA LYS A 29 11.49 -7.28 -3.70
C LYS A 29 10.62 -6.88 -4.89
N LYS A 30 11.16 -5.99 -5.72
CA LYS A 30 10.60 -5.72 -7.05
C LYS A 30 11.07 -6.79 -8.02
N GLU A 31 10.18 -7.23 -8.88
CA GLU A 31 10.50 -8.14 -9.97
C GLU A 31 9.91 -7.59 -11.27
N GLU A 32 10.76 -7.42 -12.28
CA GLU A 32 10.32 -6.96 -13.60
C GLU A 32 9.62 -8.10 -14.32
N ASN A 33 8.39 -7.86 -14.76
CA ASN A 33 7.61 -8.87 -15.47
C ASN A 33 7.93 -8.77 -16.97
N ALA A 34 8.66 -9.76 -17.50
CA ALA A 34 9.16 -9.75 -18.88
C ALA A 34 8.08 -10.10 -19.93
N ASP A 35 6.93 -10.65 -19.50
CA ASP A 35 5.96 -11.30 -20.38
C ASP A 35 4.85 -10.37 -20.91
N LEU A 36 4.83 -9.10 -20.52
CA LEU A 36 3.85 -8.12 -20.99
C LEU A 36 4.56 -6.96 -21.69
N ASN A 37 4.00 -6.49 -22.81
CA ASN A 37 4.43 -5.30 -23.56
C ASN A 37 4.36 -3.97 -22.76
N SER A 38 4.25 -4.05 -21.44
CA SER A 38 4.19 -3.00 -20.46
C SER A 38 5.20 -3.35 -19.37
N TYR A 39 6.14 -2.44 -19.09
CA TYR A 39 7.12 -2.52 -18.00
C TYR A 39 6.43 -2.52 -16.63
N ASN A 40 5.71 -3.60 -16.32
CA ASN A 40 4.99 -3.77 -15.07
C ASN A 40 5.93 -4.41 -14.06
N ILE A 41 6.04 -3.78 -12.90
CA ILE A 41 6.85 -4.26 -11.79
C ILE A 41 5.92 -4.97 -10.82
N ASN A 42 6.17 -6.25 -10.56
CA ASN A 42 5.52 -7.01 -9.50
C ASN A 42 6.25 -6.77 -8.17
N LEU A 43 5.53 -6.91 -7.07
CA LEU A 43 6.13 -7.00 -5.73
C LEU A 43 6.04 -8.42 -5.21
N VAL A 44 7.16 -8.97 -4.81
CA VAL A 44 7.27 -10.34 -4.30
C VAL A 44 7.66 -10.28 -2.83
N ILE A 45 6.89 -10.94 -1.99
CA ILE A 45 7.08 -11.06 -0.55
C ILE A 45 7.46 -12.52 -0.28
N PRO A 46 8.75 -12.80 0.00
CA PRO A 46 9.20 -14.16 0.26
C PRO A 46 8.73 -14.64 1.64
N GLN A 47 8.32 -15.91 1.70
CA GLN A 47 8.02 -16.61 2.95
C GLN A 47 9.13 -17.64 3.26
N SER A 48 9.23 -18.07 4.52
CA SER A 48 10.24 -19.06 4.93
C SER A 48 10.05 -20.45 4.31
N ASN A 49 8.81 -20.82 3.99
CA ASN A 49 8.47 -22.08 3.33
C ASN A 49 8.81 -22.13 1.82
N GLY A 50 9.37 -21.06 1.25
CA GLY A 50 9.77 -21.00 -0.15
C GLY A 50 8.63 -20.70 -1.14
N TYR A 51 7.42 -20.44 -0.66
CA TYR A 51 6.30 -19.96 -1.46
C TYR A 51 6.19 -18.44 -1.31
N ASN A 52 6.12 -17.73 -2.42
CA ASN A 52 6.01 -16.28 -2.39
C ASN A 52 4.55 -15.83 -2.34
N ILE A 53 4.34 -14.66 -1.74
CA ILE A 53 3.13 -13.86 -1.93
C ILE A 53 3.49 -12.77 -2.95
N GLU A 54 2.65 -12.56 -3.94
CA GLU A 54 2.95 -11.60 -5.01
C GLU A 54 1.84 -10.57 -5.14
N PHE A 55 2.21 -9.32 -5.36
CA PHE A 55 1.33 -8.30 -5.92
C PHE A 55 1.68 -8.13 -7.39
N VAL A 56 0.76 -8.54 -8.25
CA VAL A 56 0.93 -8.52 -9.71
C VAL A 56 0.06 -7.42 -10.29
N TRP A 57 0.61 -6.58 -11.17
CA TRP A 57 -0.19 -5.58 -11.86
C TRP A 57 -1.16 -6.25 -12.84
N HIS A 58 -2.45 -6.00 -12.65
CA HIS A 58 -3.51 -6.50 -13.52
C HIS A 58 -4.42 -5.33 -13.94
N GLU A 59 -4.31 -4.93 -15.21
CA GLU A 59 -5.07 -3.85 -15.86
C GLU A 59 -4.93 -2.47 -15.19
N ASP A 60 -5.61 -2.24 -14.06
CA ASP A 60 -5.73 -0.97 -13.35
C ASP A 60 -5.32 -1.02 -11.87
N GLU A 61 -5.08 -2.21 -11.34
CA GLU A 61 -4.69 -2.41 -9.94
C GLU A 61 -3.76 -3.61 -9.74
N TYR A 62 -3.10 -3.66 -8.58
CA TYR A 62 -2.35 -4.82 -8.15
C TYR A 62 -3.29 -5.88 -7.56
N GLU A 63 -3.22 -7.11 -8.02
CA GLU A 63 -3.87 -8.25 -7.40
C GLU A 63 -2.90 -8.99 -6.48
N LEU A 64 -3.40 -9.50 -5.36
CA LEU A 64 -2.64 -10.42 -4.52
C LEU A 64 -2.75 -11.83 -5.12
N VAL A 65 -1.61 -12.42 -5.45
CA VAL A 65 -1.49 -13.78 -5.99
C VAL A 65 -0.73 -14.64 -4.98
N VAL A 66 -1.36 -15.72 -4.51
CA VAL A 66 -0.76 -16.61 -3.50
C VAL A 66 -1.35 -18.02 -3.58
N ASP A 67 -0.57 -19.04 -3.22
CA ASP A 67 -1.12 -20.38 -2.96
C ASP A 67 -1.58 -20.47 -1.50
N MET A 68 -2.90 -20.53 -1.29
CA MET A 68 -3.50 -20.57 0.04
C MET A 68 -3.11 -21.82 0.84
N SER A 69 -2.69 -22.90 0.18
CA SER A 69 -2.20 -24.11 0.84
C SER A 69 -0.85 -23.87 1.54
N PHE A 70 -0.12 -22.85 1.13
CA PHE A 70 1.21 -22.48 1.63
C PHE A 70 1.22 -21.10 2.29
N TRP A 71 0.06 -20.61 2.72
CA TRP A 71 -0.04 -19.37 3.49
C TRP A 71 0.67 -19.50 4.84
N GLU A 72 1.79 -18.80 5.01
CA GLU A 72 2.63 -18.82 6.20
C GLU A 72 2.85 -17.38 6.67
N GLN A 73 1.76 -16.75 7.12
CA GLN A 73 1.76 -15.43 7.74
C GLN A 73 1.06 -15.51 9.11
N PRO A 74 1.37 -14.61 10.04
CA PRO A 74 0.84 -14.67 11.41
C PRO A 74 -0.67 -14.41 11.52
N TYR A 75 -1.34 -14.04 10.43
CA TYR A 75 -2.78 -13.77 10.37
C TYR A 75 -3.37 -14.23 9.03
N PRO A 76 -4.71 -14.40 8.93
CA PRO A 76 -5.39 -14.76 7.69
C PRO A 76 -5.15 -13.74 6.58
N VAL A 77 -5.35 -14.18 5.32
CA VAL A 77 -5.07 -13.36 4.15
C VAL A 77 -5.92 -12.10 4.08
N GLU A 78 -7.16 -12.15 4.56
CA GLU A 78 -8.07 -11.00 4.62
C GLU A 78 -7.50 -9.94 5.57
N SER A 79 -7.08 -10.36 6.78
CA SER A 79 -6.41 -9.47 7.73
C SER A 79 -5.08 -8.93 7.21
N PHE A 80 -4.41 -9.67 6.33
CA PHE A 80 -3.19 -9.22 5.67
C PHE A 80 -3.45 -8.10 4.68
N ILE A 81 -4.42 -8.30 3.80
CA ILE A 81 -4.85 -7.28 2.85
C ILE A 81 -5.39 -6.05 3.58
N ASP A 82 -6.18 -6.22 4.65
CA ASP A 82 -6.76 -5.11 5.42
C ASP A 82 -5.67 -4.22 6.05
N LYS A 83 -4.65 -4.84 6.66
CA LYS A 83 -3.53 -4.10 7.26
C LYS A 83 -2.74 -3.31 6.22
N ILE A 84 -2.43 -3.93 5.08
CA ILE A 84 -1.73 -3.25 3.97
C ILE A 84 -2.61 -2.14 3.42
N SER A 85 -3.91 -2.38 3.25
CA SER A 85 -4.87 -1.39 2.75
C SER A 85 -4.96 -0.17 3.65
N GLN A 86 -4.95 -0.37 4.96
CA GLN A 86 -4.98 0.72 5.92
C GLN A 86 -3.71 1.59 5.85
N GLN A 87 -2.53 0.97 5.73
CA GLN A 87 -1.28 1.72 5.58
C GLN A 87 -1.18 2.40 4.22
N TYR A 88 -1.61 1.70 3.16
CA TYR A 88 -1.65 2.22 1.79
C TYR A 88 -2.51 3.47 1.69
N ALA A 89 -3.75 3.42 2.19
CA ALA A 89 -4.64 4.57 2.20
C ALA A 89 -4.02 5.76 2.94
N GLY A 90 -3.39 5.52 4.09
CA GLY A 90 -2.66 6.54 4.83
C GLY A 90 -1.53 7.18 4.02
N GLU A 91 -0.69 6.38 3.37
CA GLU A 91 0.41 6.86 2.53
C GLU A 91 -0.07 7.63 1.30
N VAL A 92 -1.14 7.18 0.64
CA VAL A 92 -1.78 7.89 -0.48
C VAL A 92 -2.28 9.25 -0.01
N ILE A 93 -3.05 9.29 1.08
CA ILE A 93 -3.61 10.55 1.60
C ILE A 93 -2.48 11.52 1.95
N ILE A 94 -1.45 11.07 2.67
CA ILE A 94 -0.32 11.93 3.03
C ILE A 94 0.40 12.42 1.77
N GLY A 95 0.79 11.51 0.88
CA GLY A 95 1.60 11.85 -0.29
C GLY A 95 0.87 12.76 -1.28
N GLU A 96 -0.40 12.48 -1.58
CA GLU A 96 -1.19 13.33 -2.48
C GLU A 96 -1.53 14.68 -1.85
N SER A 97 -1.82 14.72 -0.54
CA SER A 97 -2.11 15.98 0.15
C SER A 97 -0.89 16.89 0.25
N GLN A 98 0.31 16.33 0.40
CA GLN A 98 1.56 17.09 0.37
C GLN A 98 1.80 17.82 -0.95
N LYS A 99 1.40 17.22 -2.09
CA LYS A 99 1.51 17.87 -3.41
C LYS A 99 0.67 19.15 -3.50
N ILE A 100 -0.43 19.22 -2.76
CA ILE A 100 -1.34 20.38 -2.71
C ILE A 100 -1.12 21.24 -1.45
N GLY A 101 0.04 21.11 -0.80
CA GLY A 101 0.50 22.01 0.26
C GLY A 101 -0.02 21.70 1.66
N PHE A 102 -0.68 20.56 1.86
CA PHE A 102 -1.01 20.08 3.21
C PHE A 102 0.18 19.34 3.83
N GLN A 103 0.32 19.40 5.15
CA GLN A 103 1.33 18.66 5.90
C GLN A 103 0.66 17.85 7.02
N PRO A 104 1.13 16.62 7.29
CA PRO A 104 0.62 15.84 8.39
C PRO A 104 1.10 16.39 9.74
N ILE A 105 0.17 16.64 10.65
CA ILE A 105 0.47 17.06 12.02
C ILE A 105 0.22 15.96 13.05
N LYS A 106 -0.63 14.99 12.73
CA LYS A 106 -0.94 13.88 13.62
C LYS A 106 -1.27 12.63 12.82
N TYR A 107 -0.65 11.53 13.22
CA TYR A 107 -1.02 10.18 12.82
C TYR A 107 -1.20 9.34 14.08
N GLN A 108 -2.40 8.83 14.33
CA GLN A 108 -2.70 8.05 15.53
C GLN A 108 -3.53 6.82 15.16
N GLN A 109 -3.17 5.66 15.71
CA GLN A 109 -4.03 4.49 15.72
C GLN A 109 -4.95 4.54 16.95
N ASN A 110 -6.21 4.23 16.74
CA ASN A 110 -7.25 4.19 17.76
C ASN A 110 -7.35 2.79 18.37
N VAL A 111 -8.01 2.69 19.54
CA VAL A 111 -8.15 1.43 20.29
C VAL A 111 -8.96 0.38 19.50
N ASP A 112 -9.85 0.82 18.62
CA ASP A 112 -10.64 -0.03 17.72
C ASP A 112 -9.87 -0.48 16.46
N GLY A 113 -8.60 -0.10 16.35
CA GLY A 113 -7.75 -0.43 15.21
C GLY A 113 -7.85 0.55 14.04
N SER A 114 -8.78 1.52 14.05
CA SER A 114 -8.85 2.56 13.03
C SER A 114 -7.69 3.56 13.13
N ASN A 115 -7.41 4.31 12.05
CA ASN A 115 -6.37 5.36 12.05
C ASN A 115 -6.98 6.74 11.87
N THR A 116 -6.51 7.71 12.64
CA THR A 116 -6.82 9.12 12.50
C THR A 116 -5.59 9.86 11.97
N LEU A 117 -5.77 10.52 10.83
CA LEU A 117 -4.78 11.38 10.19
C LEU A 117 -5.31 12.82 10.18
N ILE A 118 -4.54 13.74 10.74
CA ILE A 118 -4.83 15.17 10.69
C ILE A 118 -3.78 15.85 9.82
N LEU A 119 -4.27 16.58 8.83
CA LEU A 119 -3.48 17.38 7.91
C LEU A 119 -3.82 18.85 8.08
N GLU A 120 -2.83 19.71 7.95
CA GLU A 120 -3.02 21.17 7.96
C GLU A 120 -2.38 21.80 6.72
N ARG A 121 -2.91 22.95 6.30
CA ARG A 121 -2.29 23.78 5.26
C ARG A 121 -2.33 25.23 5.71
N TRP A 122 -1.17 25.88 5.70
CA TRP A 122 -1.04 27.29 6.04
C TRP A 122 -1.44 28.16 4.84
N ASN A 123 -2.41 29.05 5.03
CA ASN A 123 -2.78 30.03 4.02
C ASN A 123 -2.07 31.35 4.32
N ASN A 124 -0.93 31.59 3.65
CA ASN A 124 -0.16 32.83 3.79
C ASN A 124 -0.74 33.96 2.89
N GLU A 125 -2.05 34.18 2.93
CA GLU A 125 -2.62 35.38 2.34
C GLU A 125 -2.14 36.57 3.16
N LYS A 126 -1.17 37.33 2.62
CA LYS A 126 -0.89 38.67 3.12
C LYS A 126 -2.17 39.47 2.94
N ILE A 127 -2.81 39.82 4.05
CA ILE A 127 -3.84 40.86 4.06
C ILE A 127 -3.13 42.12 3.53
N VAL A 128 -3.35 42.44 2.25
CA VAL A 128 -2.98 43.75 1.71
C VAL A 128 -4.06 44.67 2.25
N GLU A 129 -3.80 45.28 3.40
CA GLU A 129 -4.58 46.43 3.87
C GLU A 129 -4.33 47.57 2.87
N THR A 130 -5.26 47.75 1.93
CA THR A 130 -5.31 48.94 1.10
C THR A 130 -5.74 50.10 2.00
N VAL A 131 -4.77 50.95 2.37
CA VAL A 131 -5.00 52.24 3.03
C VAL A 131 -5.56 53.24 2.03
#